data_AF-A0AAD9R3D0-F1
#
_entry.id   AF-A0AAD9R3D0-F1
#
_cell.length_a   1.000
_cell.length_b   1.000
_cell.length_c   1.000
_cell.angle_alpha   90.00
_cell.angle_beta   90.00
_cell.angle_gamma   90.00
#
_symmetry.space_group_name_H-M   'P 1'
#
loop_
_entity.id
_entity.type
_entity.pdbx_description
1 polymer ?
#
loop_
_entity_poly.entity_id
_entity_poly.type
_entity_poly.pdbx_seq_one_letter_code
_entity_poly.pdbx_strand_id
1 'polypeptide(L)'
;MFSGSYEACGKIIPNAYVQQAQNARKSRENQIRIFLEHVGNVGAGEREGRVISSLVSRRHFRLSHGIGRSGDIAAVQPKAAGSSLLMKLTNSMVLDAIKMAGVRSVKACLLLPVATGMTLVMTLLTLKQTRPGAKFVIWPRIDQKSCFKCILTAGFEPVIVENVLEGDELRTDLAAVEKQVKDLGSENVLLEEVAKLCKEQAVPHVVNNAYGVQSSKCMHLIQQAARVGRVDAFIQSTDKNFMVPVGRASATPSIDLFITLLSLGSQGYQRLLQQRKSKIRTNSFVSARKFTATYLKAFQGWQQHMENGFLTLKATLSRLVRYFCITAIDDWLMTLRQSFSTNQK
;
A
#
# COMPACT_ATOMS: atom_id res chain seq x y z
N MET A 1 30.26 -18.00 -3.86
CA MET A 1 29.18 -18.98 -3.55
C MET A 1 29.22 -20.27 -4.38
N PHE A 2 29.92 -20.36 -5.52
CA PHE A 2 29.88 -21.58 -6.37
C PHE A 2 31.19 -22.37 -6.48
N SER A 3 32.31 -21.89 -5.90
CA SER A 3 33.59 -22.60 -5.97
C SER A 3 33.51 -24.00 -5.36
N GLY A 4 32.90 -24.13 -4.18
CA GLY A 4 32.74 -25.41 -3.50
C GLY A 4 31.85 -26.42 -4.25
N SER A 5 30.93 -25.96 -5.11
CA SER A 5 30.07 -26.85 -5.90
C SER A 5 30.83 -27.52 -7.05
N TYR A 6 31.69 -26.80 -7.75
CA TYR A 6 32.52 -27.39 -8.81
C TYR A 6 33.62 -28.30 -8.25
N GLU A 7 34.16 -27.94 -7.08
CA GLU A 7 35.15 -28.74 -6.36
C GLU A 7 34.55 -30.06 -5.87
N ALA A 8 33.29 -30.05 -5.43
CA ALA A 8 32.53 -31.27 -5.13
C ALA A 8 32.24 -32.10 -6.38
N CYS A 9 31.86 -31.47 -7.51
CA CYS A 9 31.64 -32.18 -8.77
C CYS A 9 32.92 -32.83 -9.33
N GLY A 10 34.09 -32.21 -9.16
CA GLY A 10 35.38 -32.78 -9.59
C GLY A 10 35.77 -34.08 -8.87
N LYS A 11 35.10 -34.40 -7.75
CA LYS A 11 35.23 -35.69 -7.05
C LYS A 11 34.36 -36.80 -7.63
N ILE A 12 33.41 -36.46 -8.51
CA ILE A 12 32.37 -37.38 -9.02
C ILE A 12 32.47 -37.56 -10.54
N ILE A 13 32.80 -36.49 -11.26
CA ILE A 13 32.90 -36.49 -12.73
C ILE A 13 34.28 -36.00 -13.16
N PRO A 14 34.78 -36.43 -14.34
CA PRO A 14 36.11 -36.05 -14.79
C PRO A 14 36.29 -34.53 -14.84
N ASN A 15 37.44 -34.06 -14.38
CA ASN A 15 37.77 -32.63 -14.26
C ASN A 15 37.59 -31.85 -15.59
N ALA A 16 37.76 -32.52 -16.73
CA ALA A 16 37.51 -31.94 -18.05
C ALA A 16 36.04 -31.45 -18.23
N TYR A 17 35.06 -32.23 -17.76
CA TYR A 17 33.64 -31.84 -17.83
C TYR A 17 33.32 -30.70 -16.85
N VAL A 18 33.97 -30.68 -15.68
CA VAL A 18 33.84 -29.59 -14.70
C VAL A 18 34.40 -28.29 -15.27
N GLN A 19 35.57 -28.32 -15.89
CA GLN A 19 36.15 -27.16 -16.59
C GLN A 19 35.28 -26.70 -17.76
N GLN A 20 34.73 -27.64 -18.55
CA GLN A 20 33.81 -27.29 -19.64
C GLN A 20 32.56 -26.56 -19.12
N ALA A 21 31.98 -27.01 -18.00
CA ALA A 21 30.85 -26.35 -17.36
C ALA A 21 31.20 -24.96 -16.80
N GLN A 22 32.39 -24.81 -16.20
CA GLN A 22 32.89 -23.51 -15.75
C GLN A 22 33.09 -22.53 -16.91
N ASN A 23 33.64 -23.01 -18.03
CA ASN A 23 33.89 -22.21 -19.23
C ASN A 23 32.57 -21.80 -19.91
N ALA A 24 31.59 -22.70 -20.01
CA ALA A 24 30.26 -22.39 -20.56
C ALA A 24 29.54 -21.32 -19.73
N ARG A 25 29.65 -21.40 -18.40
CA ARG A 25 29.14 -20.39 -17.48
C ARG A 25 29.85 -19.05 -17.67
N LYS A 26 31.18 -19.03 -17.65
CA LYS A 26 32.00 -17.82 -17.79
C LYS A 26 31.74 -17.13 -19.13
N SER A 27 31.50 -17.91 -20.18
CA SER A 27 31.07 -17.40 -21.50
C SER A 27 29.71 -16.68 -21.41
N ARG A 28 28.70 -17.31 -20.80
CA ARG A 28 27.39 -16.67 -20.57
C ARG A 28 27.48 -15.43 -19.68
N GLU A 29 28.25 -15.48 -18.60
CA GLU A 29 28.49 -14.34 -17.72
C GLU A 29 29.20 -13.20 -18.46
N ASN A 30 30.18 -13.51 -19.33
CA ASN A 30 30.85 -12.52 -20.16
C ASN A 30 29.90 -11.91 -21.20
N GLN A 31 29.03 -12.70 -21.84
CA GLN A 31 28.03 -12.18 -22.77
C GLN A 31 27.04 -11.24 -22.09
N ILE A 32 26.56 -11.62 -20.90
CA ILE A 32 25.69 -10.76 -20.07
C ILE A 32 26.44 -9.49 -19.66
N ARG A 33 27.71 -9.60 -19.25
CA ARG A 33 28.53 -8.46 -18.86
C ARG A 33 28.76 -7.49 -20.02
N ILE A 34 29.19 -7.99 -21.19
CA ILE A 34 29.41 -7.19 -22.39
C ILE A 34 28.11 -6.51 -22.85
N PHE A 35 26.98 -7.20 -22.75
CA PHE A 35 25.68 -6.63 -23.09
C PHE A 35 25.24 -5.50 -22.14
N LEU A 36 25.64 -5.55 -20.86
CA LEU A 36 25.16 -4.62 -19.83
C LEU A 36 26.15 -3.49 -19.50
N GLU A 37 27.46 -3.70 -19.64
CA GLU A 37 28.49 -2.74 -19.24
C GLU A 37 28.99 -1.90 -20.43
N HIS A 38 28.72 -0.60 -20.40
CA HIS A 38 29.30 0.37 -21.34
C HIS A 38 30.61 0.90 -20.75
N VAL A 39 31.74 0.34 -21.17
CA VAL A 39 33.07 0.62 -20.57
C VAL A 39 33.71 1.94 -21.07
N GLY A 40 33.08 2.67 -22.00
CA GLY A 40 33.62 3.89 -22.62
C GLY A 40 32.65 5.09 -22.66
N ASN A 41 31.72 5.21 -21.71
CA ASN A 41 30.75 6.30 -21.72
C ASN A 41 31.35 7.62 -21.17
N VAL A 42 31.38 8.66 -22.02
CA VAL A 42 31.61 10.05 -21.61
C VAL A 42 30.27 10.78 -21.64
N GLY A 43 29.61 10.86 -20.48
CA GLY A 43 28.31 11.53 -20.35
C GLY A 43 28.47 13.02 -20.06
N ALA A 44 28.04 13.87 -20.99
CA ALA A 44 28.04 15.34 -20.83
C ALA A 44 26.70 15.93 -20.33
N GLY A 45 25.66 15.10 -20.17
CA GLY A 45 24.34 15.53 -19.74
C GLY A 45 24.21 15.77 -18.23
N GLU A 46 23.05 16.33 -17.85
CA GLU A 46 22.66 16.58 -16.47
C GLU A 46 22.17 15.32 -15.73
N ARG A 47 21.66 14.33 -16.47
CA ARG A 47 21.14 13.06 -15.93
C ARG A 47 21.85 11.84 -16.53
N GLU A 48 23.11 11.68 -16.16
CA GLU A 48 24.02 10.61 -16.63
C GLU A 48 24.13 9.42 -15.66
N GLY A 49 23.28 9.36 -14.63
CA GLY A 49 23.25 8.23 -13.70
C GLY A 49 24.53 8.06 -12.88
N ARG A 50 25.33 9.12 -12.72
CA ARG A 50 26.57 9.13 -11.93
C ARG A 50 26.26 8.81 -10.46
N VAL A 51 27.03 7.90 -9.85
CA VAL A 51 26.85 7.47 -8.45
C VAL A 51 28.14 7.73 -7.68
N ILE A 52 28.06 8.56 -6.64
CA ILE A 52 29.22 8.95 -5.82
C ILE A 52 29.64 7.81 -4.87
N SER A 53 28.68 7.20 -4.18
CA SER A 53 28.95 6.16 -3.19
C SER A 53 28.97 4.77 -3.81
N SER A 54 30.08 4.05 -3.65
CA SER A 54 30.20 2.65 -4.08
C SER A 54 29.21 1.73 -3.35
N LEU A 55 28.85 2.04 -2.10
CA LEU A 55 27.83 1.31 -1.33
C LEU A 55 26.45 1.45 -1.97
N VAL A 56 26.07 2.66 -2.37
CA VAL A 56 24.80 2.93 -3.06
C VAL A 56 24.78 2.22 -4.41
N SER A 57 25.86 2.34 -5.19
CA SER A 57 25.99 1.68 -6.50
C SER A 57 25.82 0.16 -6.37
N ARG A 58 26.50 -0.47 -5.41
CA ARG A 58 26.43 -1.93 -5.17
C ARG A 58 25.05 -2.36 -4.67
N ARG A 59 24.47 -1.63 -3.72
CA ARG A 59 23.12 -1.93 -3.17
C ARG A 59 22.04 -1.91 -4.26
N HIS A 60 22.15 -1.02 -5.23
CA HIS A 60 21.19 -0.88 -6.33
C HIS A 60 21.61 -1.63 -7.61
N PHE A 61 22.53 -2.59 -7.50
CA PHE A 61 23.00 -3.40 -8.64
C PHE A 61 23.46 -2.56 -9.84
N ARG A 62 24.02 -1.36 -9.57
CA ARG A 62 24.48 -0.39 -10.57
C ARG A 62 23.37 0.18 -11.47
N LEU A 63 22.10 -0.01 -11.11
CA LEU A 63 20.94 0.56 -11.82
C LEU A 63 20.60 1.94 -11.24
N SER A 64 21.10 3.01 -11.88
CA SER A 64 20.99 4.38 -11.36
C SER A 64 20.01 5.30 -12.10
N HIS A 65 19.59 4.95 -13.33
CA HIS A 65 18.77 5.85 -14.17
C HIS A 65 17.27 5.89 -13.81
N GLY A 66 16.80 4.93 -13.01
CA GLY A 66 15.37 4.76 -12.71
C GLY A 66 14.64 3.94 -13.79
N ILE A 67 13.32 4.14 -13.88
CA ILE A 67 12.42 3.54 -14.88
C ILE A 67 11.70 4.62 -15.69
N GLY A 68 11.27 4.27 -16.90
CA GLY A 68 10.45 5.13 -17.72
C GLY A 68 11.18 6.35 -18.32
N ARG A 69 10.37 7.24 -18.90
CA ARG A 69 10.77 8.53 -19.47
C ARG A 69 9.97 9.64 -18.79
N SER A 70 10.36 10.90 -19.05
CA SER A 70 9.72 12.07 -18.44
C SER A 70 8.21 12.15 -18.67
N GLY A 71 7.73 11.77 -19.86
CA GLY A 71 6.31 11.80 -20.21
C GLY A 71 5.56 10.47 -20.06
N ASP A 72 6.26 9.35 -19.84
CA ASP A 72 5.65 8.02 -19.79
C ASP A 72 6.50 7.05 -18.95
N ILE A 73 5.92 6.57 -17.84
CA ILE A 73 6.59 5.67 -16.92
C ILE A 73 6.78 4.24 -17.47
N ALA A 74 5.97 3.84 -18.45
CA ALA A 74 6.05 2.52 -19.10
C ALA A 74 6.97 2.50 -20.32
N ALA A 75 7.38 3.67 -20.83
CA ALA A 75 8.25 3.78 -21.99
C ALA A 75 9.66 3.23 -21.74
N VAL A 76 10.27 2.66 -22.80
CA VAL A 76 11.66 2.22 -22.77
C VAL A 76 12.58 3.45 -22.68
N GLN A 77 13.48 3.45 -21.70
CA GLN A 77 14.49 4.47 -21.53
C GLN A 77 15.72 4.15 -22.38
N PRO A 78 16.03 4.90 -23.46
CA PRO A 78 17.18 4.63 -24.31
C PRO A 78 18.52 4.67 -23.55
N LYS A 79 18.65 5.54 -22.55
CA LYS A 79 19.85 5.61 -21.68
C LYS A 79 19.94 4.48 -20.65
N ALA A 80 18.91 3.63 -20.54
CA ALA A 80 18.80 2.61 -19.48
C ALA A 80 18.03 1.38 -19.97
N ALA A 81 18.54 0.76 -21.04
CA ALA A 81 17.94 -0.45 -21.61
C ALA A 81 17.80 -1.58 -20.57
N GLY A 82 18.81 -1.78 -19.71
CA GLY A 82 18.77 -2.77 -18.63
C GLY A 82 17.65 -2.54 -17.62
N SER A 83 17.50 -1.31 -17.11
CA SER A 83 16.39 -0.96 -16.21
C SER A 83 15.02 -1.10 -16.88
N SER A 84 14.93 -0.76 -18.16
CA SER A 84 13.70 -0.88 -18.94
C SER A 84 13.29 -2.34 -19.15
N LEU A 85 14.26 -3.21 -19.45
CA LEU A 85 14.03 -4.64 -19.58
C LEU A 85 13.60 -5.25 -18.25
N LEU A 86 14.29 -4.91 -17.16
CA LEU A 86 13.95 -5.37 -15.81
C LEU A 86 12.50 -5.00 -15.47
N MET A 87 12.11 -3.75 -15.71
CA MET A 87 10.73 -3.30 -15.45
C MET A 87 9.69 -4.08 -16.25
N LYS A 88 9.94 -4.31 -17.55
CA LYS A 88 9.03 -5.10 -18.41
C LYS A 88 8.89 -6.54 -17.92
N LEU A 89 10.00 -7.18 -17.55
CA LEU A 89 10.00 -8.53 -17.00
C LEU A 89 9.27 -8.58 -15.66
N THR A 90 9.54 -7.64 -14.74
CA THR A 90 8.83 -7.55 -13.45
C THR A 90 7.33 -7.39 -13.64
N ASN A 91 6.89 -6.49 -14.52
CA ASN A 91 5.46 -6.34 -14.84
C ASN A 91 4.86 -7.66 -15.36
N SER A 92 5.55 -8.36 -16.26
CA SER A 92 5.09 -9.66 -16.77
C SER A 92 4.96 -10.71 -15.66
N MET A 93 5.93 -10.77 -14.74
CA MET A 93 5.90 -11.71 -13.61
C MET A 93 4.80 -11.38 -12.61
N VAL A 94 4.58 -10.10 -12.32
CA VAL A 94 3.49 -9.63 -11.46
C VAL A 94 2.14 -9.93 -12.09
N LEU A 95 1.99 -9.73 -13.40
CA LEU A 95 0.77 -10.07 -14.15
C LEU A 95 0.45 -11.56 -14.02
N ASP A 96 1.46 -12.41 -14.18
CA ASP A 96 1.31 -13.86 -14.01
C ASP A 96 0.96 -14.23 -12.56
N ALA A 97 1.59 -13.59 -11.58
CA ALA A 97 1.25 -13.77 -10.16
C ALA A 97 -0.20 -13.39 -9.85
N ILE A 98 -0.73 -12.30 -10.43
CA ILE A 98 -2.13 -11.88 -10.31
C ILE A 98 -3.08 -12.92 -10.92
N LYS A 99 -2.74 -13.47 -12.09
CA LYS A 99 -3.51 -14.54 -12.75
C LYS A 99 -3.53 -15.80 -11.90
N MET A 100 -2.36 -16.22 -11.38
CA MET A 100 -2.24 -17.36 -10.47
C MET A 100 -3.04 -17.16 -9.18
N ALA A 101 -3.07 -15.94 -8.65
CA ALA A 101 -3.77 -15.61 -7.41
C ALA A 101 -5.31 -15.64 -7.54
N GLY A 102 -5.85 -15.44 -8.76
CA GLY A 102 -7.26 -15.71 -9.05
C GLY A 102 -7.93 -14.84 -10.11
N VAL A 103 -7.30 -13.75 -10.57
CA VAL A 103 -7.86 -12.86 -11.61
C VAL A 103 -7.25 -13.23 -12.97
N ARG A 104 -7.73 -14.32 -13.56
CA ARG A 104 -7.21 -14.84 -14.85
C ARG A 104 -7.46 -13.90 -16.02
N SER A 105 -8.54 -13.11 -15.97
CA SER A 105 -8.91 -12.18 -17.04
C SER A 105 -8.16 -10.84 -17.00
N VAL A 106 -7.18 -10.65 -16.10
CA VAL A 106 -6.39 -9.42 -16.06
C VAL A 106 -5.66 -9.23 -17.39
N LYS A 107 -5.81 -8.04 -17.98
CA LYS A 107 -5.27 -7.72 -19.31
C LYS A 107 -3.86 -7.12 -19.26
N ALA A 108 -3.63 -6.24 -18.29
CA ALA A 108 -2.37 -5.54 -18.09
C ALA A 108 -2.17 -5.21 -16.62
N CYS A 109 -0.92 -4.99 -16.22
CA CYS A 109 -0.58 -4.39 -14.93
C CYS A 109 0.62 -3.47 -15.09
N LEU A 110 0.68 -2.45 -14.25
CA LEU A 110 1.78 -1.51 -14.19
C LEU A 110 2.23 -1.38 -12.75
N LEU A 111 3.47 -1.78 -12.47
CA LEU A 111 4.11 -1.50 -11.21
C LEU A 111 4.43 0.00 -11.13
N LEU A 112 4.08 0.64 -10.02
CA LEU A 112 4.39 2.04 -9.75
C LEU A 112 5.25 2.15 -8.49
N PRO A 113 6.26 3.03 -8.48
CA PRO A 113 7.16 3.18 -7.35
C PRO A 113 6.55 4.06 -6.24
N VAL A 114 5.28 3.85 -5.91
CA VAL A 114 4.57 4.62 -4.88
C VAL A 114 3.68 3.70 -4.06
N ALA A 115 3.32 4.12 -2.85
CA ALA A 115 2.41 3.36 -2.00
C ALA A 115 0.99 3.29 -2.61
N THR A 116 0.19 2.30 -2.18
CA THR A 116 -1.18 2.06 -2.65
C THR A 116 -2.05 3.32 -2.68
N GLY A 117 -2.01 4.16 -1.64
CA GLY A 117 -2.77 5.41 -1.62
C GLY A 117 -2.39 6.38 -2.75
N MET A 118 -1.11 6.51 -3.06
CA MET A 118 -0.65 7.37 -4.17
C MET A 118 -0.96 6.76 -5.53
N THR A 119 -0.95 5.43 -5.65
CA THR A 119 -1.44 4.76 -6.87
C THR A 119 -2.94 5.00 -7.08
N LEU A 120 -3.73 5.02 -6.00
CA LEU A 120 -5.14 5.42 -6.06
C LEU A 120 -5.28 6.88 -6.52
N VAL A 121 -4.48 7.80 -5.97
CA VAL A 121 -4.45 9.21 -6.45
C VAL A 121 -4.20 9.27 -7.96
N MET A 122 -3.16 8.61 -8.47
CA MET A 122 -2.84 8.60 -9.90
C MET A 122 -3.98 8.03 -10.75
N THR A 123 -4.66 6.99 -10.24
CA THR A 123 -5.81 6.37 -10.91
C THR A 123 -6.99 7.35 -10.96
N LEU A 124 -7.32 8.00 -9.85
CA LEU A 124 -8.41 8.98 -9.77
C LEU A 124 -8.13 10.22 -10.64
N LEU A 125 -6.89 10.71 -10.68
CA LEU A 125 -6.50 11.82 -11.57
C LEU A 125 -6.62 11.44 -13.05
N THR A 126 -6.27 10.19 -13.41
CA THR A 126 -6.46 9.68 -14.78
C THR A 126 -7.95 9.63 -15.13
N LEU A 127 -8.79 9.15 -14.20
CA LEU A 127 -10.24 9.14 -14.40
C LEU A 127 -10.83 10.54 -14.51
N LYS A 128 -10.30 11.52 -13.75
CA LYS A 128 -10.71 12.94 -13.86
C LYS A 128 -10.49 13.50 -15.26
N GLN A 129 -9.39 13.13 -15.92
CA GLN A 129 -9.15 13.55 -17.31
C GLN A 129 -10.21 12.98 -18.26
N THR A 130 -10.65 11.74 -18.04
CA THR A 130 -11.72 11.12 -18.82
C THR A 130 -13.12 11.61 -18.44
N ARG A 131 -13.29 12.16 -17.24
CA ARG A 131 -14.55 12.68 -16.69
C ARG A 131 -14.32 14.02 -15.99
N PRO A 132 -14.16 15.13 -16.75
CA PRO A 132 -13.83 16.43 -16.18
C PRO A 132 -14.89 16.97 -15.22
N GLY A 133 -16.16 16.56 -15.38
CA GLY A 133 -17.27 16.91 -14.50
C GLY A 133 -17.30 16.16 -13.16
N ALA A 134 -16.52 15.08 -13.01
CA ALA A 134 -16.51 14.29 -11.78
C ALA A 134 -15.92 15.09 -10.61
N LYS A 135 -16.71 15.21 -9.55
CA LYS A 135 -16.36 15.93 -8.31
C LYS A 135 -16.36 15.01 -7.09
N PHE A 136 -17.13 13.94 -7.13
CA PHE A 136 -17.37 13.07 -5.99
C PHE A 136 -16.76 11.67 -6.20
N VAL A 137 -16.33 11.05 -5.10
CA VAL A 137 -16.01 9.62 -5.06
C VAL A 137 -16.90 8.97 -4.00
N ILE A 138 -17.77 8.07 -4.43
CA ILE A 138 -18.61 7.29 -3.54
C ILE A 138 -17.77 6.16 -2.95
N TRP A 139 -17.74 6.13 -1.62
CA TRP A 139 -16.78 5.35 -0.86
C TRP A 139 -17.49 4.58 0.27
N PRO A 140 -17.73 3.27 0.09
CA PRO A 140 -18.14 2.40 1.18
C PRO A 140 -17.12 2.46 2.32
N ARG A 141 -17.59 2.75 3.53
CA ARG A 141 -16.73 3.14 4.63
C ARG A 141 -15.77 2.03 5.04
N ILE A 142 -14.48 2.37 5.08
CA ILE A 142 -13.43 1.57 5.72
C ILE A 142 -12.45 2.47 6.46
N ASP A 143 -12.32 2.30 7.78
CA ASP A 143 -11.57 3.23 8.64
C ASP A 143 -10.05 3.08 8.50
N GLN A 144 -9.51 3.49 7.35
CA GLN A 144 -8.10 3.46 6.99
C GLN A 144 -7.71 4.81 6.34
N LYS A 145 -6.78 5.52 6.98
CA LYS A 145 -6.46 6.92 6.63
C LYS A 145 -5.94 7.09 5.20
N SER A 146 -5.20 6.13 4.65
CA SER A 146 -4.54 6.29 3.35
C SER A 146 -5.50 6.21 2.16
N CYS A 147 -6.49 5.31 2.21
CA CYS A 147 -7.49 5.19 1.14
C CYS A 147 -8.56 6.28 1.23
N PHE A 148 -8.81 6.83 2.42
CA PHE A 148 -9.64 8.04 2.52
C PHE A 148 -8.88 9.27 2.00
N LYS A 149 -7.64 9.49 2.47
CA LYS A 149 -6.85 10.66 2.08
C LYS A 149 -6.52 10.71 0.59
N CYS A 150 -6.46 9.58 -0.13
CA CYS A 150 -6.17 9.63 -1.56
C CYS A 150 -7.28 10.31 -2.37
N ILE A 151 -8.54 10.19 -1.95
CA ILE A 151 -9.67 10.88 -2.58
C ILE A 151 -9.48 12.40 -2.47
N LEU A 152 -9.25 12.88 -1.24
CA LEU A 152 -8.97 14.30 -0.97
C LEU A 152 -7.72 14.80 -1.70
N THR A 153 -6.65 14.00 -1.72
CA THR A 153 -5.39 14.36 -2.38
C THR A 153 -5.54 14.46 -3.89
N ALA A 154 -6.43 13.66 -4.50
CA ALA A 154 -6.77 13.76 -5.91
C ALA A 154 -7.70 14.95 -6.25
N GLY A 155 -8.14 15.72 -5.23
CA GLY A 155 -9.01 16.87 -5.41
C GLY A 155 -10.46 16.49 -5.71
N PHE A 156 -10.94 15.40 -5.10
CA PHE A 156 -12.34 14.99 -5.09
C PHE A 156 -12.92 15.08 -3.68
N GLU A 157 -14.25 15.16 -3.61
CA GLU A 157 -15.00 15.09 -2.36
C GLU A 157 -15.46 13.65 -2.08
N PRO A 158 -15.07 13.05 -0.94
CA PRO A 158 -15.49 11.71 -0.57
C PRO A 158 -16.95 11.70 -0.09
N VAL A 159 -17.78 10.88 -0.74
CA VAL A 159 -19.16 10.60 -0.31
C VAL A 159 -19.14 9.29 0.45
N ILE A 160 -19.12 9.39 1.78
CA ILE A 160 -19.00 8.24 2.68
C ILE A 160 -20.34 7.52 2.75
N VAL A 161 -20.35 6.23 2.40
CA VAL A 161 -21.52 5.36 2.57
C VAL A 161 -21.26 4.44 3.75
N GLU A 162 -22.08 4.57 4.80
CA GLU A 162 -22.01 3.72 5.98
C GLU A 162 -22.37 2.26 5.62
N ASN A 163 -21.82 1.32 6.39
CA ASN A 163 -22.06 -0.11 6.19
C ASN A 163 -23.32 -0.59 6.91
N VAL A 164 -23.89 -1.70 6.46
CA VAL A 164 -24.97 -2.42 7.16
C VAL A 164 -24.37 -3.53 8.02
N LEU A 165 -24.90 -3.70 9.24
CA LEU A 165 -24.56 -4.82 10.12
C LEU A 165 -25.39 -6.06 9.75
N GLU A 166 -24.72 -7.11 9.31
CA GLU A 166 -25.30 -8.43 9.01
C GLU A 166 -24.67 -9.48 9.93
N GLY A 167 -25.34 -9.81 11.03
CA GLY A 167 -24.75 -10.64 12.09
C GLY A 167 -23.59 -9.89 12.77
N ASP A 168 -22.38 -10.45 12.68
CA ASP A 168 -21.15 -9.82 13.17
C ASP A 168 -20.34 -9.10 12.06
N GLU A 169 -20.80 -9.15 10.81
CA GLU A 169 -20.10 -8.56 9.67
C GLU A 169 -20.67 -7.17 9.31
N LEU A 170 -19.78 -6.20 9.08
CA LEU A 170 -20.15 -4.95 8.40
C LEU A 170 -19.99 -5.15 6.90
N ARG A 171 -21.06 -4.90 6.14
CA ARG A 171 -21.12 -5.13 4.69
C ARG A 171 -21.57 -3.88 3.94
N THR A 172 -21.25 -3.82 2.66
CA THR A 172 -21.59 -2.71 1.78
C THR A 172 -23.10 -2.51 1.69
N ASP A 173 -23.58 -1.31 2.00
CA ASP A 173 -24.97 -0.92 1.74
C ASP A 173 -25.18 -0.60 0.26
N LEU A 174 -25.62 -1.60 -0.51
CA LEU A 174 -25.85 -1.45 -1.95
C LEU A 174 -26.96 -0.43 -2.26
N ALA A 175 -27.99 -0.35 -1.43
CA ALA A 175 -29.12 0.55 -1.64
C ALA A 175 -28.70 2.00 -1.40
N ALA A 176 -27.91 2.26 -0.35
CA ALA A 176 -27.36 3.58 -0.10
C ALA A 176 -26.36 4.02 -1.19
N VAL A 177 -25.50 3.11 -1.68
CA VAL A 177 -24.61 3.41 -2.81
C VAL A 177 -25.44 3.80 -4.05
N GLU A 178 -26.45 3.00 -4.42
CA GLU A 178 -27.30 3.28 -5.57
C GLU A 178 -28.03 4.61 -5.44
N LYS A 179 -28.54 4.92 -4.24
CA LYS A 179 -29.18 6.20 -3.95
C LYS A 179 -28.21 7.37 -4.16
N GLN A 180 -26.98 7.29 -3.62
CA GLN A 180 -25.99 8.35 -3.79
C GLN A 180 -25.59 8.57 -5.26
N VAL A 181 -25.50 7.50 -6.06
CA VAL A 181 -25.24 7.62 -7.51
C VAL A 181 -26.37 8.38 -8.21
N LYS A 182 -27.63 8.10 -7.85
CA LYS A 182 -28.81 8.76 -8.42
C LYS A 182 -28.91 10.22 -7.99
N ASP A 183 -28.70 10.51 -6.71
CA ASP A 183 -28.85 11.86 -6.15
C ASP A 183 -27.77 12.83 -6.67
N LEU A 184 -26.54 12.35 -6.88
CA LEU A 184 -25.40 13.18 -7.33
C LEU A 184 -25.24 13.22 -8.86
N GLY A 185 -25.91 12.33 -9.59
CA GLY A 185 -25.73 12.15 -11.03
C GLY A 185 -24.50 11.30 -11.38
N SER A 186 -24.69 10.31 -12.26
CA SER A 186 -23.67 9.34 -12.66
C SER A 186 -22.41 9.98 -13.29
N GLU A 187 -22.57 11.12 -13.94
CA GLU A 187 -21.52 11.92 -14.57
C GLU A 187 -20.56 12.57 -13.57
N ASN A 188 -21.02 12.79 -12.33
CA ASN A 188 -20.28 13.52 -11.30
C ASN A 188 -19.53 12.60 -10.32
N VAL A 189 -19.69 11.27 -10.42
CA VAL A 189 -19.24 10.29 -9.42
C VAL A 189 -18.23 9.27 -9.95
N LEU A 190 -17.43 8.71 -9.04
CA LEU A 190 -16.58 7.52 -9.20
C LEU A 190 -16.89 6.52 -8.06
N LEU A 191 -16.71 5.21 -8.28
CA LEU A 191 -17.07 4.15 -7.29
C LEU A 191 -15.90 3.22 -6.95
N GLU A 192 -15.85 2.70 -5.71
CA GLU A 192 -14.80 1.75 -5.26
C GLU A 192 -15.23 0.27 -5.11
N GLU A 193 -16.54 -0.01 -5.05
CA GLU A 193 -17.11 -1.37 -4.98
C GLU A 193 -18.46 -1.38 -5.74
N VAL A 194 -19.08 -2.54 -6.02
CA VAL A 194 -20.39 -2.66 -6.73
C VAL A 194 -20.34 -2.65 -8.28
N ALA A 195 -19.56 -3.56 -8.86
CA ALA A 195 -19.32 -3.64 -10.31
C ALA A 195 -20.56 -3.67 -11.23
N LYS A 196 -21.68 -4.29 -10.82
CA LYS A 196 -22.91 -4.32 -11.64
C LYS A 196 -23.53 -2.94 -11.79
N LEU A 197 -23.73 -2.25 -10.66
CA LEU A 197 -24.23 -0.87 -10.62
C LEU A 197 -23.33 0.07 -11.43
N CYS A 198 -22.00 -0.07 -11.30
CA CYS A 198 -21.04 0.71 -12.07
C CYS A 198 -21.20 0.51 -13.59
N LYS A 199 -21.55 -0.71 -14.02
CA LYS A 199 -21.81 -1.01 -15.43
C LYS A 199 -23.12 -0.39 -15.89
N GLU A 200 -24.19 -0.54 -15.11
CA GLU A 200 -25.53 -0.01 -15.43
C GLU A 200 -25.57 1.51 -15.49
N GLN A 201 -24.87 2.17 -14.56
CA GLN A 201 -24.82 3.64 -14.44
C GLN A 201 -23.63 4.26 -15.19
N ALA A 202 -22.86 3.45 -15.94
CA ALA A 202 -21.66 3.89 -16.67
C ALA A 202 -20.61 4.65 -15.81
N VAL A 203 -20.54 4.34 -14.51
CA VAL A 203 -19.60 4.95 -13.56
C VAL A 203 -18.30 4.13 -13.50
N PRO A 204 -17.10 4.76 -13.51
CA PRO A 204 -15.84 4.04 -13.31
C PRO A 204 -15.74 3.39 -11.92
N HIS A 205 -15.14 2.21 -11.89
CA HIS A 205 -15.00 1.38 -10.70
C HIS A 205 -13.52 1.08 -10.38
N VAL A 206 -13.05 1.53 -9.22
CA VAL A 206 -11.66 1.38 -8.74
C VAL A 206 -11.60 0.58 -7.44
N VAL A 207 -11.10 -0.65 -7.49
CA VAL A 207 -11.05 -1.51 -6.30
C VAL A 207 -9.75 -1.29 -5.51
N ASN A 208 -9.86 -0.91 -4.24
CA ASN A 208 -8.73 -0.89 -3.32
C ASN A 208 -8.42 -2.32 -2.80
N ASN A 209 -7.63 -3.08 -3.55
CA ASN A 209 -7.21 -4.45 -3.22
C ASN A 209 -5.85 -4.51 -2.49
N ALA A 210 -5.59 -3.58 -1.57
CA ALA A 210 -4.26 -3.34 -0.97
C ALA A 210 -3.50 -4.62 -0.59
N TYR A 211 -4.14 -5.59 0.07
CA TYR A 211 -3.51 -6.84 0.51
C TYR A 211 -4.28 -8.10 0.05
N GLY A 212 -5.10 -7.99 -0.98
CA GLY A 212 -5.97 -9.09 -1.38
C GLY A 212 -5.36 -10.10 -2.35
N VAL A 213 -4.18 -9.85 -2.94
CA VAL A 213 -3.52 -10.81 -3.85
C VAL A 213 -3.24 -12.13 -3.17
N GLN A 214 -2.81 -12.07 -1.91
CA GLN A 214 -2.57 -13.29 -1.12
C GLN A 214 -3.85 -14.08 -0.77
N SER A 215 -5.04 -13.54 -1.06
CA SER A 215 -6.34 -14.14 -0.77
C SER A 215 -7.08 -14.51 -2.05
N SER A 216 -7.16 -15.81 -2.35
CA SER A 216 -7.94 -16.29 -3.50
C SER A 216 -9.41 -15.89 -3.43
N LYS A 217 -10.00 -15.68 -2.24
CA LYS A 217 -11.37 -15.19 -2.09
C LYS A 217 -11.49 -13.76 -2.66
N CYS A 218 -10.60 -12.85 -2.27
CA CYS A 218 -10.58 -11.47 -2.78
C CYS A 218 -10.33 -11.44 -4.29
N MET A 219 -9.36 -12.22 -4.78
CA MET A 219 -9.03 -12.27 -6.20
C MET A 219 -10.15 -12.87 -7.04
N HIS A 220 -10.84 -13.92 -6.56
CA HIS A 220 -12.01 -14.44 -7.26
C HIS A 220 -13.20 -13.48 -7.22
N LEU A 221 -13.38 -12.70 -6.14
CA LEU A 221 -14.40 -11.64 -6.11
C LEU A 221 -14.13 -10.58 -7.19
N ILE A 222 -12.88 -10.13 -7.34
CA ILE A 222 -12.50 -9.20 -8.42
C ILE A 222 -12.74 -9.83 -9.79
N GLN A 223 -12.38 -11.10 -9.98
CA GLN A 223 -12.63 -11.83 -11.22
C GLN A 223 -14.14 -11.91 -11.54
N GLN A 224 -14.98 -12.21 -10.55
CA GLN A 224 -16.43 -12.27 -10.75
C GLN A 224 -17.01 -10.88 -11.01
N ALA A 225 -16.56 -9.86 -10.27
CA ALA A 225 -16.96 -8.46 -10.47
C ALA A 225 -16.67 -7.99 -11.90
N ALA A 226 -15.48 -8.26 -12.42
CA ALA A 226 -15.11 -7.95 -13.80
C ALA A 226 -15.87 -8.77 -14.85
N ARG A 227 -16.38 -9.96 -14.49
CA ARG A 227 -17.18 -10.82 -15.39
C ARG A 227 -18.62 -10.32 -15.53
N VAL A 228 -19.25 -9.94 -14.42
CA VAL A 228 -20.68 -9.59 -14.40
C VAL A 228 -20.94 -8.09 -14.50
N GLY A 229 -19.93 -7.26 -14.25
CA GLY A 229 -20.05 -5.81 -14.17
C GLY A 229 -18.87 -5.09 -14.81
N ARG A 230 -18.51 -3.93 -14.24
CA ARG A 230 -17.40 -3.08 -14.65
C ARG A 230 -16.37 -3.01 -13.55
N VAL A 231 -15.09 -3.16 -13.89
CA VAL A 231 -13.93 -2.89 -13.01
C VAL A 231 -12.87 -2.22 -13.89
N ASP A 232 -12.58 -0.95 -13.64
CA ASP A 232 -11.63 -0.18 -14.44
C ASP A 232 -10.19 -0.38 -13.95
N ALA A 233 -9.99 -0.43 -12.63
CA ALA A 233 -8.70 -0.70 -12.02
C ALA A 233 -8.86 -1.42 -10.67
N PHE A 234 -7.84 -2.18 -10.28
CA PHE A 234 -7.70 -2.66 -8.90
C PHE A 234 -6.26 -2.48 -8.43
N ILE A 235 -6.08 -1.86 -7.26
CA ILE A 235 -4.77 -1.43 -6.77
C ILE A 235 -4.32 -2.33 -5.64
N GLN A 236 -3.06 -2.74 -5.65
CA GLN A 236 -2.49 -3.72 -4.73
C GLN A 236 -1.16 -3.18 -4.18
N SER A 237 -0.84 -3.44 -2.91
CA SER A 237 0.46 -3.08 -2.33
C SER A 237 1.47 -4.21 -2.56
N THR A 238 2.71 -3.84 -2.82
CA THR A 238 3.78 -4.80 -3.08
C THR A 238 4.26 -5.45 -1.79
N ASP A 239 4.47 -4.65 -0.74
CA ASP A 239 4.95 -5.11 0.56
C ASP A 239 4.01 -6.13 1.21
N LYS A 240 2.70 -5.85 1.20
CA LYS A 240 1.70 -6.71 1.84
C LYS A 240 1.48 -8.04 1.12
N ASN A 241 1.72 -8.10 -0.19
CA ASN A 241 1.41 -9.27 -1.00
C ASN A 241 2.65 -10.08 -1.42
N PHE A 242 3.84 -9.47 -1.41
CA PHE A 242 5.07 -10.07 -1.92
C PHE A 242 6.25 -9.95 -0.95
N MET A 243 6.04 -9.50 0.30
CA MET A 243 7.08 -9.48 1.34
C MET A 243 8.32 -8.63 0.98
N VAL A 244 8.11 -7.58 0.19
CA VAL A 244 9.14 -6.60 -0.17
C VAL A 244 9.04 -5.36 0.72
N PRO A 245 10.07 -4.48 0.75
CA PRO A 245 9.98 -3.21 1.47
C PRO A 245 8.79 -2.35 1.02
N VAL A 246 8.26 -1.54 1.96
CA VAL A 246 7.15 -0.60 1.71
C VAL A 246 7.52 0.38 0.60
N GLY A 247 6.55 0.67 -0.28
CA GLY A 247 6.71 1.48 -1.50
C GLY A 247 7.49 2.78 -1.28
N ARG A 248 8.64 2.88 -1.96
CA ARG A 248 9.48 4.08 -2.04
C ARG A 248 9.53 4.58 -3.48
N ALA A 249 9.58 5.90 -3.66
CA ALA A 249 9.74 6.59 -4.94
C ALA A 249 11.11 6.34 -5.60
N SER A 250 11.31 5.14 -6.16
CA SER A 250 12.54 4.72 -6.87
C SER A 250 12.25 3.51 -7.79
N ALA A 251 13.16 3.14 -8.69
CA ALA A 251 13.11 1.84 -9.40
C ALA A 251 13.29 0.62 -8.48
N THR A 252 13.66 0.86 -7.22
CA THR A 252 13.94 -0.18 -6.20
C THR A 252 12.81 -1.19 -6.00
N PRO A 253 11.51 -0.81 -5.92
CA PRO A 253 10.42 -1.78 -5.78
C PRO A 253 10.35 -2.77 -6.94
N SER A 254 10.73 -2.36 -8.16
CA SER A 254 10.79 -3.24 -9.33
C SER A 254 11.90 -4.27 -9.22
N ILE A 255 13.04 -3.89 -8.66
CA ILE A 255 14.17 -4.78 -8.39
C ILE A 255 13.82 -5.76 -7.27
N ASP A 256 13.24 -5.27 -6.17
CA ASP A 256 12.86 -6.09 -5.02
C ASP A 256 11.84 -7.16 -5.42
N LEU A 257 10.80 -6.77 -6.18
CA LEU A 257 9.81 -7.71 -6.72
C LEU A 257 10.43 -8.70 -7.71
N PHE A 258 11.29 -8.24 -8.62
CA PHE A 258 11.98 -9.11 -9.57
C PHE A 258 12.77 -10.20 -8.86
N ILE A 259 13.61 -9.81 -7.91
CA ILE A 259 14.44 -10.73 -7.12
C ILE A 259 13.53 -11.68 -6.33
N THR A 260 12.47 -11.18 -5.70
CA THR A 260 11.58 -11.98 -4.86
C THR A 260 10.83 -13.02 -5.68
N LEU A 261 10.20 -12.62 -6.79
CA LEU A 261 9.43 -13.52 -7.64
C LEU A 261 10.32 -14.55 -8.33
N LEU A 262 11.54 -14.16 -8.76
CA LEU A 262 12.50 -15.12 -9.31
C LEU A 262 12.98 -16.11 -8.26
N SER A 263 13.25 -15.65 -7.04
CA SER A 263 13.75 -16.50 -5.96
C SER A 263 12.69 -17.48 -5.43
N LEU A 264 11.44 -17.04 -5.35
CA LEU A 264 10.32 -17.89 -4.95
C LEU A 264 9.95 -18.88 -6.07
N GLY A 265 9.94 -18.42 -7.32
CA GLY A 265 9.27 -19.10 -8.42
C GLY A 265 7.75 -19.24 -8.17
N SER A 266 7.03 -19.75 -9.18
CA SER A 266 5.58 -19.97 -9.09
C SER A 266 5.22 -20.94 -7.96
N GLN A 267 5.98 -22.03 -7.82
CA GLN A 267 5.77 -23.03 -6.77
C GLN A 267 6.01 -22.47 -5.36
N GLY A 268 7.06 -21.65 -5.16
CA GLY A 268 7.30 -21.00 -3.88
C GLY A 268 6.17 -20.05 -3.51
N TYR A 269 5.72 -19.24 -4.46
CA TYR A 269 4.60 -18.32 -4.25
C TYR A 269 3.31 -19.06 -3.90
N GLN A 270 2.95 -20.10 -4.67
CA GLN A 270 1.76 -20.93 -4.40
C GLN A 270 1.82 -21.61 -3.02
N ARG A 271 2.99 -22.11 -2.62
CA ARG A 271 3.19 -22.67 -1.27
C ARG A 271 2.91 -21.63 -0.17
N LEU A 272 3.39 -20.39 -0.32
CA LEU A 272 3.10 -19.31 0.64
C LEU A 272 1.60 -19.02 0.75
N LEU A 273 0.88 -18.98 -0.39
CA LEU A 273 -0.57 -18.79 -0.40
C LEU A 273 -1.31 -19.92 0.33
N GLN A 274 -0.88 -21.18 0.14
CA GLN A 274 -1.44 -22.33 0.83
C GLN A 274 -1.15 -22.30 2.34
N GLN A 275 0.09 -21.97 2.72
CA GLN A 275 0.46 -21.81 4.13
C GLN A 275 -0.33 -20.70 4.83
N ARG A 276 -0.62 -19.59 4.14
CA ARG A 276 -1.49 -18.55 4.70
C ARG A 276 -2.88 -19.09 5.00
N LYS A 277 -3.48 -19.85 4.08
CA LYS A 277 -4.80 -20.47 4.29
C LYS A 277 -4.80 -21.45 5.45
N SER A 278 -3.78 -22.31 5.55
CA SER A 278 -3.68 -23.28 6.65
C SER A 278 -3.53 -22.56 7.99
N LYS A 279 -2.64 -21.56 8.09
CA LYS A 279 -2.44 -20.75 9.29
C LYS A 279 -3.72 -20.03 9.74
N ILE A 280 -4.51 -19.49 8.82
CA ILE A 280 -5.78 -18.85 9.17
C ILE A 280 -6.75 -19.89 9.75
N ARG A 281 -6.88 -21.07 9.11
CA ARG A 281 -7.77 -22.14 9.57
C ARG A 281 -7.38 -22.69 10.94
N THR A 282 -6.08 -22.82 11.22
CA THR A 282 -5.59 -23.31 12.52
C THR A 282 -5.62 -22.23 13.60
N ASN A 283 -5.32 -20.98 13.26
CA ASN A 283 -5.22 -19.88 14.24
C ASN A 283 -6.54 -19.13 14.48
N SER A 284 -7.59 -19.31 13.69
CA SER A 284 -8.89 -18.68 13.97
C SER A 284 -9.43 -19.07 15.35
N PHE A 285 -9.12 -20.27 15.85
CA PHE A 285 -9.44 -20.69 17.23
C PHE A 285 -8.54 -20.04 18.31
N VAL A 286 -7.27 -19.75 18.00
CA VAL A 286 -6.29 -19.22 18.97
C VAL A 286 -6.31 -17.69 19.03
N SER A 287 -6.48 -17.03 17.88
CA SER A 287 -6.58 -15.58 17.78
C SER A 287 -7.88 -15.05 18.37
N ALA A 288 -9.01 -15.77 18.25
CA ALA A 288 -10.24 -15.37 18.96
C ALA A 288 -9.98 -15.28 20.47
N ARG A 289 -9.38 -16.31 21.08
CA ARG A 289 -9.04 -16.31 22.52
C ARG A 289 -8.03 -15.24 22.92
N LYS A 290 -6.98 -15.01 22.11
CA LYS A 290 -5.97 -13.98 22.41
C LYS A 290 -6.51 -12.55 22.20
N PHE A 291 -7.30 -12.32 21.16
CA PHE A 291 -7.88 -11.01 20.86
C PHE A 291 -8.86 -10.60 21.96
N THR A 292 -9.72 -11.53 22.43
CA THR A 292 -10.61 -11.30 23.57
C THR A 292 -9.82 -10.97 24.83
N ALA A 293 -8.78 -11.74 25.17
CA ALA A 293 -8.00 -11.53 26.39
C ALA A 293 -7.19 -10.23 26.38
N THR A 294 -6.60 -9.85 25.25
CA THR A 294 -5.80 -8.62 25.14
C THR A 294 -6.68 -7.37 25.11
N TYR A 295 -7.82 -7.40 24.39
CA TYR A 295 -8.76 -6.28 24.41
C TYR A 295 -9.49 -6.15 25.75
N LEU A 296 -9.87 -7.24 26.42
CA LEU A 296 -10.43 -7.16 27.79
C LEU A 296 -9.43 -6.54 28.76
N LYS A 297 -8.14 -6.91 28.70
CA LYS A 297 -7.11 -6.28 29.54
C LYS A 297 -6.89 -4.81 29.19
N ALA A 298 -6.87 -4.47 27.90
CA ALA A 298 -6.72 -3.08 27.46
C ALA A 298 -7.95 -2.24 27.84
N PHE A 299 -9.15 -2.81 27.72
CA PHE A 299 -10.42 -2.16 28.09
C PHE A 299 -10.53 -1.99 29.61
N GLN A 300 -10.22 -3.01 30.40
CA GLN A 300 -10.16 -2.92 31.87
C GLN A 300 -9.11 -1.90 32.32
N GLY A 301 -7.92 -1.91 31.71
CA GLY A 301 -6.88 -0.92 32.00
C GLY A 301 -7.28 0.50 31.63
N TRP A 302 -7.99 0.68 30.51
CA TRP A 302 -8.52 1.98 30.08
C TRP A 302 -9.66 2.46 30.97
N GLN A 303 -10.55 1.56 31.39
CA GLN A 303 -11.66 1.84 32.32
C GLN A 303 -11.12 2.26 33.70
N GLN A 304 -10.09 1.58 34.19
CA GLN A 304 -9.40 1.93 35.43
C GLN A 304 -8.62 3.26 35.32
N HIS A 305 -8.02 3.55 34.17
CA HIS A 305 -7.39 4.85 33.88
C HIS A 305 -8.42 5.99 33.78
N MET A 306 -9.59 5.73 33.20
CA MET A 306 -10.70 6.70 33.12
C MET A 306 -11.28 7.00 34.50
N GLU A 307 -11.51 5.98 35.34
CA GLU A 307 -11.98 6.17 36.72
C GLU A 307 -10.96 6.95 37.56
N ASN A 308 -9.68 6.60 37.49
CA ASN A 308 -8.60 7.32 38.16
C ASN A 308 -8.45 8.75 37.62
N GLY A 309 -8.59 8.94 36.31
CA GLY A 309 -8.60 10.25 35.66
C GLY A 309 -9.77 11.11 36.13
N PHE A 310 -10.98 10.54 36.25
CA PHE A 310 -12.16 11.24 36.76
C PHE A 310 -12.03 11.61 38.24
N LEU A 311 -11.46 10.73 39.08
CA LEU A 311 -11.16 11.00 40.48
C LEU A 311 -10.11 12.13 40.62
N THR A 312 -9.07 12.09 39.80
CA THR A 312 -8.01 13.12 39.80
C THR A 312 -8.55 14.45 39.27
N LEU A 313 -9.41 14.44 38.25
CA LEU A 313 -10.06 15.63 37.71
C LEU A 313 -11.06 16.22 38.73
N LYS A 314 -11.85 15.39 39.43
CA LYS A 314 -12.72 15.83 40.54
C LYS A 314 -11.91 16.43 41.70
N ALA A 315 -10.79 15.81 42.08
CA ALA A 315 -9.93 16.33 43.15
C ALA A 315 -9.27 17.66 42.75
N THR A 316 -8.83 17.76 41.49
CA THR A 316 -8.22 18.97 40.92
C THR A 316 -9.24 20.08 40.75
N LEU A 317 -10.45 19.78 40.26
CA LEU A 317 -11.57 20.72 40.18
C LEU A 317 -12.08 21.14 41.55
N SER A 318 -12.14 20.25 42.55
CA SER A 318 -12.51 20.61 43.93
C SER A 318 -11.46 21.51 44.59
N ARG A 319 -10.16 21.30 44.29
CA ARG A 319 -9.08 22.20 44.71
C ARG A 319 -9.12 23.53 43.98
N LEU A 320 -9.36 23.55 42.66
CA LEU A 320 -9.50 24.77 41.87
C LEU A 320 -10.72 25.58 42.29
N VAL A 321 -11.88 24.97 42.52
CA VAL A 321 -13.08 25.65 43.02
C VAL A 321 -12.84 26.23 44.42
N ARG A 322 -12.13 25.53 45.31
CA ARG A 322 -11.73 26.12 46.61
C ARG A 322 -10.75 27.28 46.45
N TYR A 323 -9.78 27.16 45.54
CA TYR A 323 -8.79 28.20 45.30
C TYR A 323 -9.43 29.45 44.70
N PHE A 324 -10.30 29.30 43.69
CA PHE A 324 -11.02 30.40 43.05
C PHE A 324 -12.07 31.03 43.97
N CYS A 325 -12.78 30.26 44.82
CA CYS A 325 -13.70 30.84 45.79
C CYS A 325 -12.97 31.62 46.90
N ILE A 326 -11.78 31.19 47.32
CA ILE A 326 -10.99 31.92 48.33
C ILE A 326 -10.40 33.21 47.73
N THR A 327 -9.82 33.16 46.52
CA THR A 327 -9.28 34.37 45.88
C THR A 327 -10.36 35.38 45.51
N ALA A 328 -11.55 34.94 45.09
CA ALA A 328 -12.65 35.84 44.78
C ALA A 328 -13.23 36.53 46.03
N ILE A 329 -13.18 35.87 47.20
CA ILE A 329 -13.60 36.45 48.48
C ILE A 329 -12.54 37.45 48.99
N ASP A 330 -11.26 37.13 48.85
CA ASP A 330 -10.16 38.02 49.27
C ASP A 330 -10.06 39.28 48.39
N ASP A 331 -10.23 39.17 47.07
CA ASP A 331 -10.27 40.32 46.16
C ASP A 331 -11.50 41.20 46.40
N TRP A 332 -12.66 40.58 46.70
CA TRP A 332 -13.87 41.32 47.06
C TRP A 332 -13.75 42.05 48.41
N LEU A 333 -13.13 41.41 49.42
CA LEU A 333 -12.85 42.02 50.73
C LEU A 333 -11.79 43.13 50.67
N MET A 334 -10.77 43.02 49.81
CA MET A 334 -9.80 44.10 49.57
C MET A 334 -10.45 45.30 48.88
N THR A 335 -11.30 45.05 47.89
CA THR A 335 -12.01 46.12 47.16
C THR A 335 -13.00 46.85 48.09
N LEU A 336 -13.70 46.12 48.97
CA LEU A 336 -14.54 46.70 50.02
C LEU A 336 -13.73 47.56 51.00
N ARG A 337 -12.57 47.08 51.49
CA ARG A 337 -11.71 47.86 52.41
C ARG A 337 -11.18 49.16 51.80
N GLN A 338 -10.84 49.17 50.52
CA GLN A 338 -10.42 50.40 49.83
C GLN A 338 -11.59 51.40 49.65
N SER A 339 -12.80 50.92 49.38
CA SER A 339 -13.98 51.79 49.25
C SER A 339 -14.43 52.44 50.58
N PHE A 340 -14.11 51.85 51.73
CA PHE A 340 -14.43 52.41 53.05
C PHE A 340 -13.35 53.34 53.63
N SER A 341 -12.11 53.34 53.12
CA SER A 341 -11.03 54.22 53.64
C SER A 341 -10.92 55.58 52.94
N THR A 342 -11.68 55.82 51.86
CA THR A 342 -11.67 57.10 51.11
C THR A 342 -12.87 58.01 51.37
N ASN A 343 -13.78 57.63 52.28
CA ASN A 343 -14.95 58.45 52.68
C ASN A 343 -14.95 58.89 54.16
N GLN A 344 -13.76 58.97 54.79
CA GLN A 344 -13.56 59.72 56.03
C GLN A 344 -12.61 60.88 55.80
N LYS A 345 -13.16 61.99 55.28
CA LYS A 345 -12.79 63.37 55.62
C LYS A 345 -14.02 64.24 55.56
#